data_AF-A0A6M3IGB5-F1
#
_entry.id   AF-A0A6M3IGB5-F1
#
_cell.length_a   1.000
_cell.length_b   1.000
_cell.length_c   1.000
_cell.angle_alpha   90.00
_cell.angle_beta   90.00
_cell.angle_gamma   90.00
#
_symmetry.space_group_name_H-M   'P 1'
#
loop_
_entity.id
_entity.type
_entity.pdbx_description
1 polymer ?
#
loop_
_entity_poly.entity_id
_entity_poly.type
_entity_poly.pdbx_seq_one_letter_code
_entity_poly.pdbx_strand_id
1 'polypeptide(L)' 'MSKSELPKIISRQEDGSYTVHDQVIHFVDGHKRYIKGVKYIWENEMLHLVTENENEFIINKDNVLFVQRRLEFKNDSF' A
#
# COMPACT_ATOMS: atom_id res chain seq x y z
N MET A 1 14.50 -14.09 17.73
CA MET A 1 13.85 -14.32 16.42
C MET A 1 12.65 -13.40 16.36
N SER A 2 12.69 -12.34 15.56
CA SER A 2 11.55 -11.43 15.42
C SER A 2 10.44 -12.18 14.70
N LYS A 3 9.25 -12.20 15.31
CA LYS A 3 8.04 -12.66 14.65
C LYS A 3 7.81 -11.73 13.47
N SER A 4 7.83 -12.27 12.25
CA SER A 4 7.38 -11.55 11.07
C SER A 4 5.96 -11.09 11.34
N GLU A 5 5.76 -9.78 11.48
CA GLU A 5 4.43 -9.23 11.68
C GLU A 5 3.63 -9.52 10.41
N LEU A 6 2.49 -10.18 10.60
CA LEU A 6 1.54 -10.48 9.52
C LEU A 6 1.16 -9.18 8.80
N PRO A 7 0.88 -9.26 7.49
CA PRO A 7 0.54 -8.09 6.67
C PRO A 7 -0.57 -7.28 7.32
N LYS A 8 -0.34 -5.97 7.50
CA LYS A 8 -1.41 -5.03 7.83
C LYS A 8 -2.27 -4.85 6.57
N ILE A 9 -3.21 -5.77 6.37
CA ILE A 9 -4.32 -5.57 5.44
C ILE A 9 -5.02 -4.29 5.87
N ILE A 10 -5.14 -3.33 4.95
CA ILE A 10 -5.96 -2.13 5.17
C ILE A 10 -7.42 -2.61 5.03
N SER A 11 -7.92 -3.20 6.12
CA SER A 11 -9.26 -3.72 6.37
C SER A 11 -9.91 -4.45 5.20
N ARG A 12 -9.82 -5.79 5.19
CA ARG A 12 -10.90 -6.61 4.65
C ARG A 12 -12.02 -6.59 5.69
N GLN A 13 -13.18 -6.01 5.37
CA GLN A 13 -14.31 -5.97 6.29
C GLN A 13 -15.01 -7.35 6.32
N GLU A 14 -15.85 -7.58 7.34
CA GLU A 14 -16.55 -8.86 7.54
C GLU A 14 -17.49 -9.23 6.39
N ASP A 15 -17.92 -8.25 5.59
CA ASP A 15 -18.74 -8.43 4.38
C ASP A 15 -17.93 -8.82 3.13
N GLY A 16 -16.59 -8.89 3.25
CA GLY A 16 -15.69 -9.20 2.15
C GLY A 16 -15.19 -7.98 1.36
N SER A 17 -15.66 -6.77 1.66
CA SER A 17 -15.16 -5.52 1.07
C SER A 17 -13.71 -5.24 1.49
N TYR A 18 -12.96 -4.53 0.64
CA TYR A 18 -11.59 -4.12 0.91
C TYR A 18 -11.41 -2.67 0.52
N THR A 19 -10.54 -1.95 1.22
CA THR A 19 -10.27 -0.55 0.88
C THR A 19 -9.13 -0.46 -0.13
N VAL A 20 -9.36 0.31 -1.19
CA VAL A 20 -8.39 0.58 -2.25
C VAL A 20 -7.91 2.02 -2.09
N HIS A 21 -6.60 2.22 -2.16
CA HIS A 21 -6.00 3.53 -1.91
C HIS A 21 -5.08 3.94 -3.03
N ASP A 22 -5.20 5.20 -3.41
CA ASP A 22 -4.15 5.84 -4.18
C ASP A 22 -3.07 6.34 -3.23
N GLN A 23 -1.81 6.22 -3.63
CA GLN A 23 -0.70 6.69 -2.80
C GLN A 23 0.42 7.32 -3.61
N VAL A 24 1.05 8.33 -3.01
CA VAL A 24 2.26 8.97 -3.51
C VAL A 24 3.39 8.63 -2.55
N ILE A 25 4.46 8.06 -3.09
CA ILE A 25 5.68 7.75 -2.37
C ILE A 25 6.67 8.87 -2.66
N HIS A 26 7.15 9.51 -1.60
CA HIS A 26 8.20 10.51 -1.65
C HIS A 26 9.51 9.83 -1.30
N PHE A 27 10.49 9.91 -2.20
CA PHE A 27 11.82 9.30 -1.99
C PHE A 27 12.81 10.32 -1.42
N VAL A 28 13.85 9.83 -0.75
CA VAL A 28 14.90 10.68 -0.15
C VAL A 28 15.69 11.46 -1.20
N ASP A 29 15.77 10.92 -2.42
CA ASP A 29 16.43 11.55 -3.57
C ASP A 29 15.59 12.63 -4.27
N GLY A 30 14.38 12.92 -3.74
CA GLY A 30 13.47 13.93 -4.26
C GLY A 30 12.49 13.42 -5.33
N HIS A 31 12.65 12.19 -5.82
CA HIS A 31 11.67 11.61 -6.74
C HIS A 31 10.33 11.36 -6.03
N LYS A 32 9.27 11.33 -6.83
CA LYS A 32 7.93 10.95 -6.39
C LYS A 32 7.38 9.86 -7.30
N ARG A 33 6.75 8.86 -6.72
CA ARG A 33 6.01 7.84 -7.48
C ARG A 33 4.57 7.78 -7.01
N TYR A 34 3.66 7.98 -7.95
CA TYR A 34 2.24 7.75 -7.74
C TYR A 34 1.90 6.30 -8.09
N ILE A 35 1.16 5.62 -7.21
CA ILE A 35 0.66 4.27 -7.40
C ILE A 35 -0.83 4.30 -7.15
N LYS A 36 -1.57 3.96 -8.20
CA LYS A 36 -3.04 3.95 -8.20
C LYS A 36 -3.55 2.59 -7.75
N GLY A 37 -4.62 2.59 -6.97
CA GLY A 37 -5.41 1.39 -6.69
C GLY A 37 -4.66 0.34 -5.88
N VAL A 38 -3.99 0.71 -4.79
CA VAL A 38 -3.30 -0.22 -3.90
C VAL A 38 -4.30 -0.97 -3.03
N LYS A 39 -4.29 -2.29 -3.14
CA LYS A 39 -5.16 -3.23 -2.41
C LYS A 39 -4.48 -3.84 -1.19
N TYR A 40 -3.19 -4.13 -1.29
CA TYR A 40 -2.41 -4.73 -0.20
C TYR A 40 -1.11 -3.97 0.04
N ILE A 41 -0.78 -3.81 1.32
CA ILE A 41 0.49 -3.25 1.76
C ILE A 41 1.11 -4.21 2.77
N TRP A 42 2.36 -4.59 2.53
CA TRP A 42 3.20 -5.22 3.54
C TRP A 42 4.39 -4.31 3.85
N GLU A 43 4.55 -3.98 5.13
CA GLU A 43 5.60 -3.10 5.60
C GLU A 43 6.53 -3.86 6.56
N ASN A 44 7.73 -4.22 6.08
CA ASN A 44 8.84 -4.68 6.91
C ASN A 44 10.05 -3.76 6.65
N GLU A 45 11.23 -4.31 6.32
CA GLU A 45 12.37 -3.56 5.76
C GLU A 45 12.07 -3.03 4.34
N MET A 46 11.12 -3.67 3.67
CA MET A 46 10.59 -3.29 2.36
C MET A 46 9.15 -2.83 2.49
N LEU A 47 8.75 -1.91 1.62
CA LEU A 47 7.38 -1.56 1.32
C LEU A 47 6.96 -2.37 0.09
N HIS A 48 6.13 -3.39 0.29
CA HIS A 48 5.55 -4.20 -0.78
C HIS A 48 4.09 -3.80 -0.98
N LEU A 49 3.75 -3.49 -2.22
CA LEU A 49 2.47 -2.92 -2.61
C LEU A 49 1.91 -3.75 -3.75
N VAL A 50 0.65 -4.13 -3.64
CA VAL A 50 -0.06 -4.87 -4.69
C VAL A 50 -1.28 -4.07 -5.10
N THR A 51 -1.42 -3.79 -6.40
CA THR A 51 -2.56 -3.03 -6.94
C THR A 51 -3.73 -3.94 -7.30
N GLU A 52 -4.89 -3.33 -7.59
CA GLU A 52 -6.10 -4.02 -8.08
C GLU A 52 -5.84 -4.83 -9.35
N ASN A 53 -4.88 -4.40 -10.18
CA ASN A 53 -4.50 -5.09 -11.42
C ASN A 53 -3.36 -6.10 -11.19
N GLU A 54 -3.13 -6.51 -9.95
CA GLU A 54 -2.10 -7.48 -9.55
C GLU A 54 -0.65 -7.05 -9.85
N ASN A 55 -0.42 -5.75 -10.13
CA ASN A 55 0.93 -5.23 -10.27
C ASN A 55 1.57 -5.10 -8.88
N GLU A 56 2.82 -5.56 -8.77
CA GLU A 56 3.59 -5.50 -7.55
C GLU A 56 4.66 -4.41 -7.60
N PHE A 57 4.79 -3.65 -6.52
CA PHE A 57 5.87 -2.70 -6.30
C PHE A 57 6.59 -3.05 -5.01
N ILE A 58 7.90 -3.29 -5.10
CA ILE A 58 8.76 -3.58 -3.96
C ILE A 58 9.77 -2.44 -3.84
N ILE A 59 9.76 -1.77 -2.68
CA ILE A 59 10.51 -0.54 -2.46
C ILE A 59 11.28 -0.66 -1.15
N ASN A 60 12.58 -0.37 -1.15
CA ASN A 60 13.36 -0.30 0.09
C ASN A 60 12.92 0.93 0.90
N LYS A 61 12.54 0.73 2.18
CA LYS A 61 12.09 1.83 3.06
C LYS A 61 13.20 2.84 3.37
N ASP A 62 14.47 2.47 3.28
CA ASP A 62 15.60 3.39 3.43
C ASP A 62 15.57 4.50 2.36
N ASN A 63 14.96 4.21 1.20
CA ASN A 63 14.81 5.16 0.12
C ASN A 63 13.51 5.98 0.22
N VAL A 64 12.63 5.71 1.21
CA VAL A 64 11.32 6.36 1.36
C VAL A 64 11.40 7.44 2.43
N LEU A 65 11.10 8.68 2.05
CA LEU A 65 10.98 9.80 2.97
C LEU A 65 9.64 9.76 3.72
N PHE A 66 8.53 9.66 2.99
CA PHE A 66 7.20 9.41 3.55
C PHE A 66 6.24 8.90 2.47
N VAL A 67 5.11 8.34 2.90
CA VAL A 67 4.02 7.89 2.02
C VAL A 67 2.77 8.72 2.29
N GLN A 68 2.30 9.44 1.28
CA GLN A 68 1.02 10.14 1.32
C GLN A 68 -0.07 9.23 0.74
N ARG A 69 -1.09 8.95 1.55
CA ARG A 69 -2.23 8.11 1.14
C ARG A 69 -3.45 8.99 0.90
N ARG A 70 -4.11 8.81 -0.23
CA ARG A 70 -5.42 9.38 -0.50
C ARG A 70 -6.44 8.25 -0.39
N LEU A 71 -7.19 8.28 0.71
CA LEU A 71 -8.27 7.33 0.95
C LEU A 71 -9.43 7.71 0.01
N GLU A 72 -9.72 6.87 -0.97
CA GLU A 72 -10.96 6.93 -1.72
C GLU A 72 -11.79 5.71 -1.33
N PHE A 73 -12.89 5.91 -0.61
CA PHE A 73 -13.81 4.82 -0.31
C PHE A 73 -14.52 4.41 -1.61
N LYS A 74 -14.25 3.20 -2.09
CA LYS A 74 -15.04 2.53 -3.12
C LYS A 74 -15.77 1.33 -2.50
N ASN A 75 -17.03 1.18 -2.89
CA ASN A 75 -17.88 0.07 -2.51
C ASN A 75 -18.22 -0.67 -3.80
N ASP A 76 -18.06 -2.00 -3.85
CA ASP A 76 -18.37 -2.83 -5.02
C ASP A 76 -19.89 -2.91 -5.33
N SER A 77 -20.72 -2.11 -4.64
CA SER A 77 -22.18 -2.24 -4.62
C SER A 77 -22.96 -1.22 -5.47
N PHE A 78 -22.30 -0.35 -6.26
CA PHE A 78 -22.98 0.59 -7.16
C PHE A 78 -22.25 0.78 -8.49
#